data_AF-A0A7C3V5H4-F1
#
_entry.id   AF-A0A7C3V5H4-F1
#
_cell.length_a   1.000
_cell.length_b   1.000
_cell.length_c   1.000
_cell.angle_alpha   90.00
_cell.angle_beta   90.00
_cell.angle_gamma   90.00
#
_symmetry.space_group_name_H-M   'P 1'
#
loop_
_entity.id
_entity.type
_entity.pdbx_description
1 polymer ?
#
loop_
_entity_poly.entity_id
_entity_poly.type
_entity_poly.pdbx_seq_one_letter_code
_entity_poly.pdbx_strand_id
1 'polypeptide(L)'
;MEKSAHTMHLKRGQSAIEYLVTYGWMVIALVAIVAVLFYLGVFNPANWLSSANEIVGTTTFTFTDYTIRSDGYTTLYMKSESAYPLNVTAIAIGGTNLTSLSPSPPISFTPGQKRTITGMSALRGNAGDSIYNVKIEITFTIAGGGNHTDSGVVRGKYS
;
A
#
# COMPACT_ATOMS: atom_id res chain seq x y z
N MET A 1 83.84 -13.96 -17.77
CA MET A 1 82.69 -13.74 -18.68
C MET A 1 81.95 -15.07 -18.67
N GLU A 2 80.80 -15.20 -18.04
CA GLU A 2 79.51 -14.81 -18.61
C GLU A 2 78.45 -14.65 -17.51
N LYS A 3 77.52 -13.71 -17.72
CA LYS A 3 76.61 -13.13 -16.74
C LYS A 3 75.57 -14.13 -16.22
N SER A 4 75.46 -14.21 -14.90
CA SER A 4 74.26 -14.73 -14.21
C SER A 4 73.15 -13.68 -14.31
N ALA A 5 72.14 -13.94 -15.13
CA ALA A 5 70.95 -13.10 -15.28
C ALA A 5 69.70 -13.98 -15.26
N HIS A 6 69.37 -14.50 -14.08
CA HIS A 6 68.10 -15.20 -13.87
C HIS A 6 66.99 -14.16 -13.66
N THR A 7 66.05 -14.16 -14.61
CA THR A 7 64.93 -13.25 -14.81
C THR A 7 64.05 -13.14 -13.56
N MET A 8 63.96 -11.94 -12.99
CA MET A 8 63.10 -11.63 -11.85
C MET A 8 61.66 -11.36 -12.35
N HIS A 9 60.85 -12.40 -12.54
CA HIS A 9 59.47 -12.28 -13.01
C HIS A 9 58.43 -12.23 -11.87
N LEU A 10 57.72 -11.09 -11.78
CA LEU A 10 56.30 -10.92 -11.42
C LEU A 10 55.68 -11.82 -10.31
N LYS A 11 56.19 -11.76 -9.07
CA LYS A 11 55.54 -12.43 -7.92
C LYS A 11 54.29 -11.73 -7.36
N ARG A 12 53.98 -10.51 -7.81
CA ARG A 12 52.92 -9.67 -7.21
C ARG A 12 51.50 -9.99 -7.69
N GLY A 13 51.33 -10.57 -8.88
CA GLY A 13 50.02 -10.99 -9.41
C GLY A 13 49.59 -12.39 -8.97
N GLN A 14 50.55 -13.26 -8.64
CA GLN A 14 50.29 -14.66 -8.32
C GLN A 14 49.55 -14.81 -6.97
N SER A 15 49.92 -14.04 -5.94
CA SER A 15 49.17 -14.00 -4.68
C SER A 15 47.78 -13.36 -4.82
N ALA A 16 47.62 -12.36 -5.68
CA ALA A 16 46.31 -11.71 -5.88
C ALA A 16 45.28 -12.66 -6.52
N ILE A 17 45.73 -13.50 -7.45
CA ILE A 17 44.87 -14.54 -8.06
C ILE A 17 44.53 -15.64 -7.03
N GLU A 18 45.46 -16.00 -6.16
CA GLU A 18 45.24 -17.02 -5.13
C GLU A 18 44.13 -16.60 -4.14
N TYR A 19 44.12 -15.32 -3.73
CA TYR A 19 43.02 -14.77 -2.94
C TYR A 19 41.71 -14.66 -3.73
N LEU A 20 41.77 -14.28 -5.01
CA LEU A 20 40.58 -14.23 -5.88
C LEU A 20 39.92 -15.62 -6.01
N VAL A 21 40.69 -16.70 -6.08
CA VAL A 21 40.16 -18.07 -6.19
C VAL A 21 39.63 -18.57 -4.85
N THR A 22 40.32 -18.30 -3.74
CA THR A 22 39.90 -18.74 -2.40
C THR A 22 38.61 -18.07 -1.93
N TYR A 23 38.36 -16.83 -2.36
CA TYR A 23 37.11 -16.10 -2.10
C TYR A 23 36.18 -16.05 -3.32
N GLY A 24 36.56 -16.63 -4.45
CA GLY A 24 35.76 -16.61 -5.68
C GLY A 24 34.40 -17.31 -5.49
N TRP A 25 34.39 -18.36 -4.68
CA TRP A 25 33.14 -19.03 -4.29
C TRP A 25 32.22 -18.14 -3.45
N MET A 26 32.75 -17.18 -2.68
CA MET A 26 31.95 -16.24 -1.90
C MET A 26 31.14 -15.32 -2.82
N VAL A 27 31.73 -14.90 -3.94
CA VAL A 27 31.03 -14.08 -4.93
C VAL A 27 29.90 -14.88 -5.58
N ILE A 28 30.14 -16.15 -5.91
CA ILE A 28 29.11 -17.05 -6.46
C ILE A 28 27.98 -17.26 -5.44
N ALA A 29 28.32 -17.53 -4.18
CA ALA A 29 27.35 -17.68 -3.10
C ALA A 29 26.50 -16.41 -2.92
N LEU A 30 27.12 -15.22 -2.98
CA LEU A 30 26.41 -13.94 -2.89
C LEU A 30 25.41 -13.76 -4.05
N VAL A 31 25.83 -14.04 -5.29
CA VAL A 31 24.95 -13.96 -6.46
C VAL A 31 23.79 -14.95 -6.34
N ALA A 32 24.05 -16.18 -5.89
CA ALA A 32 23.00 -17.18 -5.66
C ALA A 32 21.98 -16.72 -4.61
N ILE A 33 22.44 -16.11 -3.50
CA ILE A 33 21.55 -15.54 -2.48
C ILE A 33 20.68 -14.43 -3.08
N VAL A 34 21.27 -13.49 -3.82
CA VAL A 34 20.50 -12.41 -4.47
C VAL A 34 19.48 -12.97 -5.46
N ALA A 35 19.84 -13.98 -6.25
CA ALA A 35 18.91 -14.65 -7.16
C ALA A 35 17.73 -15.30 -6.42
N VAL A 36 17.99 -15.97 -5.29
CA VAL A 36 16.94 -16.54 -4.44
C VAL A 36 16.06 -15.44 -3.84
N LEU A 37 16.62 -14.33 -3.36
CA LEU A 37 15.85 -13.20 -2.83
C LEU A 37 14.97 -12.53 -3.90
N PHE A 38 15.48 -12.45 -5.14
CA PHE A 38 14.69 -12.01 -6.30
C PHE A 38 13.55 -12.99 -6.61
N TYR A 39 13.84 -14.30 -6.62
CA TYR A 39 12.83 -15.33 -6.85
C TYR A 39 11.74 -15.34 -5.76
N LEU A 40 12.12 -15.13 -4.50
CA LEU A 40 11.20 -15.01 -3.38
C LEU A 40 10.42 -13.68 -3.36
N GLY A 41 10.72 -12.76 -4.29
CA GLY A 41 10.01 -11.48 -4.40
C GLY A 41 10.28 -10.52 -3.24
N VAL A 42 11.40 -10.65 -2.53
CA VAL A 42 11.77 -9.75 -1.41
C VAL A 42 11.89 -8.30 -1.89
N PHE A 43 12.29 -8.10 -3.15
CA PHE A 43 12.39 -6.78 -3.78
C PHE A 43 11.09 -6.32 -4.44
N ASN A 44 9.97 -7.04 -4.30
CA ASN A 44 8.68 -6.59 -4.80
C ASN A 44 8.01 -5.65 -3.77
N PRO A 45 7.93 -4.33 -4.02
CA PRO A 45 7.30 -3.38 -3.09
C PRO A 45 5.82 -3.71 -2.82
N ALA A 46 5.14 -4.43 -3.73
CA ALA A 46 3.77 -4.89 -3.52
C ALA A 46 3.63 -5.92 -2.39
N ASN A 47 4.70 -6.67 -2.06
CA ASN A 47 4.69 -7.63 -0.94
C ASN A 47 4.76 -6.93 0.43
N TRP A 48 5.23 -5.68 0.46
CA TRP A 48 5.38 -4.88 1.68
C TRP A 48 4.21 -3.90 1.89
N LEU A 49 3.47 -3.60 0.83
CA LEU A 49 2.15 -2.99 0.93
C LEU A 49 1.21 -4.05 1.51
N SER A 50 0.77 -3.86 2.75
CA SER A 50 -0.23 -4.71 3.40
C SER A 50 -1.31 -5.08 2.39
N SER A 51 -1.35 -6.35 1.98
CA SER A 51 -2.48 -6.90 1.21
C SER A 51 -3.77 -6.96 2.05
N ALA A 52 -3.71 -6.51 3.30
CA ALA A 52 -4.88 -6.30 4.13
C ALA A 52 -5.66 -5.10 3.56
N ASN A 53 -6.88 -5.38 3.09
CA ASN A 53 -7.85 -4.32 2.86
C ASN A 53 -8.06 -3.60 4.18
N GLU A 54 -7.58 -2.37 4.30
CA GLU A 54 -7.75 -1.57 5.50
C GLU A 54 -8.03 -0.09 5.19
N ILE A 55 -8.81 0.53 6.06
CA ILE A 55 -9.00 1.98 6.12
C ILE A 55 -8.43 2.45 7.45
N VAL A 56 -7.45 3.36 7.40
CA VAL A 56 -6.72 3.85 8.57
C VAL A 56 -6.67 5.38 8.59
N GLY A 57 -6.50 5.96 9.78
CA GLY A 57 -6.33 7.41 9.97
C GLY A 57 -7.62 8.21 10.15
N THR A 58 -8.79 7.61 9.95
CA THR A 58 -10.08 8.24 10.29
C THR A 58 -10.32 8.21 11.80
N THR A 59 -11.04 9.21 12.31
CA THR A 59 -11.25 9.39 13.77
C THR A 59 -12.71 9.47 14.16
N THR A 60 -13.54 10.06 13.31
CA THR A 60 -14.98 10.24 13.55
C THR A 60 -15.76 9.02 13.08
N PHE A 61 -15.28 8.39 12.00
CA PHE A 61 -15.85 7.16 11.46
C PHE A 61 -14.85 6.02 11.54
N THR A 62 -15.34 4.86 11.98
CA THR A 62 -14.61 3.59 11.91
C THR A 62 -15.22 2.69 10.85
N PHE A 63 -14.40 1.83 10.25
CA PHE A 63 -14.80 0.93 9.17
C PHE A 63 -14.67 -0.50 9.66
N THR A 64 -15.76 -1.25 9.62
CA THR A 64 -15.72 -2.69 9.93
C THR A 64 -15.16 -3.48 8.76
N ASP A 65 -15.53 -3.07 7.54
CA ASP A 65 -15.09 -3.67 6.29
C ASP A 65 -15.34 -2.68 5.15
N TYR A 66 -14.75 -2.95 3.98
CA TYR A 66 -15.05 -2.24 2.75
C TYR A 66 -14.65 -3.06 1.52
N THR A 67 -15.23 -2.73 0.38
CA THR A 67 -14.90 -3.35 -0.90
C THR A 67 -14.87 -2.29 -1.98
N ILE A 68 -13.85 -2.34 -2.83
CA ILE A 68 -13.79 -1.58 -4.09
C ILE A 68 -13.63 -2.60 -5.20
N ARG A 69 -14.66 -2.76 -6.01
CA ARG A 69 -14.64 -3.68 -7.15
C ARG A 69 -13.81 -3.08 -8.30
N SER A 70 -13.30 -3.93 -9.19
CA SER A 70 -12.57 -3.53 -10.41
C SER A 70 -13.24 -2.42 -11.25
N ASP A 71 -14.57 -2.39 -11.26
CA ASP A 71 -15.38 -1.35 -11.93
C ASP A 71 -15.68 -0.12 -11.06
N GLY A 72 -14.99 -0.02 -9.91
CA GLY A 72 -15.08 1.02 -8.87
C GLY A 72 -16.39 1.10 -8.13
N TYR A 73 -17.28 0.11 -8.24
CA TYR A 73 -18.38 -0.03 -7.30
C TYR A 73 -17.81 -0.24 -5.90
N THR A 74 -18.14 0.68 -5.00
CA THR A 74 -17.59 0.78 -3.65
C THR A 74 -18.68 0.50 -2.62
N THR A 75 -18.37 -0.36 -1.65
CA THR A 75 -19.20 -0.64 -0.48
C THR A 75 -18.38 -0.33 0.77
N LEU A 76 -18.93 0.48 1.68
CA LEU A 76 -18.31 0.89 2.93
C LEU A 76 -19.20 0.45 4.10
N TYR A 77 -18.66 -0.31 5.05
CA TYR A 77 -19.35 -0.66 6.29
C TYR A 77 -18.86 0.25 7.41
N MET A 78 -19.56 1.38 7.56
CA MET A 78 -19.16 2.51 8.40
C MET A 78 -19.87 2.49 9.74
N LYS A 79 -19.18 2.92 10.80
CA LYS A 79 -19.73 3.19 12.12
C LYS A 79 -19.35 4.61 12.54
N SER A 80 -20.28 5.33 13.15
CA SER A 80 -19.99 6.62 13.81
C SER A 80 -19.42 6.40 15.21
N GLU A 81 -18.29 7.03 15.53
CA GLU A 81 -17.73 7.12 16.89
C GLU A 81 -18.08 8.44 17.59
N SER A 82 -18.82 9.33 16.92
CA SER A 82 -19.25 10.60 17.50
C SER A 82 -20.31 10.39 18.59
N ALA A 83 -20.23 11.20 19.65
CA ALA A 83 -21.26 11.31 20.68
C ALA A 83 -22.51 12.08 20.22
N TYR A 84 -22.43 12.78 19.09
CA TYR A 84 -23.51 13.59 18.52
C TYR A 84 -23.99 13.04 17.17
N PRO A 85 -25.27 13.26 16.79
CA PRO A 85 -25.76 12.93 15.46
C PRO A 85 -24.96 13.64 14.36
N LEU A 86 -24.59 12.88 13.32
CA LEU A 86 -23.84 13.36 12.16
C LEU A 86 -24.65 13.22 10.88
N ASN A 87 -24.41 14.12 9.93
CA ASN A 87 -24.97 14.02 8.58
C ASN A 87 -23.84 14.03 7.56
N VAL A 88 -23.56 12.88 6.94
CA VAL A 88 -22.54 12.77 5.88
C VAL A 88 -23.09 13.37 4.59
N THR A 89 -22.39 14.35 4.04
CA THR A 89 -22.80 15.11 2.84
C THR A 89 -22.03 14.69 1.60
N ALA A 90 -20.79 14.22 1.76
CA ALA A 90 -19.98 13.68 0.67
C ALA A 90 -18.97 12.66 1.20
N ILE A 91 -18.61 11.71 0.33
CA ILE A 91 -17.50 10.79 0.54
C ILE A 91 -16.65 10.85 -0.73
N ALA A 92 -15.36 11.08 -0.58
CA ALA A 92 -14.39 11.07 -1.67
C ALA A 92 -13.35 9.98 -1.46
N ILE A 93 -12.95 9.32 -2.56
CA ILE A 93 -11.87 8.34 -2.59
C ILE A 93 -10.95 8.70 -3.75
N GLY A 94 -9.64 8.74 -3.50
CA GLY A 94 -8.64 9.11 -4.52
C GLY A 94 -8.79 10.55 -5.02
N GLY A 95 -9.30 11.46 -4.18
CA GLY A 95 -9.52 12.86 -4.53
C GLY A 95 -10.78 13.12 -5.36
N THR A 96 -11.63 12.11 -5.57
CA THR A 96 -12.90 12.24 -6.32
C THR A 96 -14.09 11.83 -5.47
N ASN A 97 -15.17 12.61 -5.52
CA ASN A 97 -16.41 12.27 -4.84
C ASN A 97 -17.00 10.97 -5.41
N LEU A 98 -17.47 10.09 -4.52
CA LEU A 98 -18.29 8.96 -4.91
C LEU A 98 -19.59 9.47 -5.54
N THR A 99 -19.98 8.85 -6.64
CA THR A 99 -21.25 9.11 -7.33
C THR A 99 -22.26 8.03 -7.00
N SER A 100 -23.55 8.28 -7.25
CA SER A 100 -24.62 7.30 -6.99
C SER A 100 -24.63 6.76 -5.55
N LEU A 101 -24.32 7.63 -4.58
CA LEU A 101 -24.31 7.27 -3.16
C LEU A 101 -25.68 6.74 -2.72
N SER A 102 -25.68 5.58 -2.07
CA SER A 102 -26.86 4.97 -1.47
C SER A 102 -26.56 4.58 -0.02
N PRO A 103 -27.36 5.02 0.96
CA PRO A 103 -28.45 6.01 0.83
C PRO A 103 -27.97 7.39 0.33
N SER A 104 -28.86 8.18 -0.26
CA SER A 104 -28.49 9.50 -0.80
C SER A 104 -28.17 10.50 0.32
N PRO A 105 -27.14 11.37 0.16
CA PRO A 105 -26.84 12.42 1.13
C PRO A 105 -28.00 13.43 1.34
N PRO A 106 -28.12 14.05 2.53
CA PRO A 106 -27.31 13.80 3.73
C PRO A 106 -27.65 12.46 4.38
N ILE A 107 -26.61 11.66 4.67
CA ILE A 107 -26.77 10.35 5.32
C ILE A 107 -26.64 10.55 6.83
N SER A 108 -27.75 10.39 7.54
CA SER A 108 -27.80 10.56 8.99
C SER A 108 -27.21 9.37 9.75
N PHE A 109 -26.34 9.64 10.72
CA PHE A 109 -25.83 8.68 11.70
C PHE A 109 -26.21 9.14 13.11
N THR A 110 -26.84 8.27 13.89
CA THR A 110 -26.91 8.44 15.34
C THR A 110 -25.62 7.96 16.01
N PRO A 111 -25.31 8.38 17.25
CA PRO A 111 -24.12 7.92 17.96
C PRO A 111 -23.99 6.40 17.98
N GLY A 112 -22.81 5.88 17.62
CA GLY A 112 -22.53 4.43 17.57
C GLY A 112 -23.19 3.66 16.41
N GLN A 113 -23.99 4.32 15.56
CA GLN A 113 -24.73 3.66 14.49
C GLN A 113 -23.79 3.10 13.42
N LYS A 114 -24.05 1.86 13.01
CA LYS A 114 -23.45 1.22 11.84
C LYS A 114 -24.36 1.39 10.61
N ARG A 115 -23.77 1.66 9.46
CA ARG A 115 -24.45 1.73 8.16
C ARG A 115 -23.57 1.20 7.05
N THR A 116 -24.22 0.57 6.07
CA THR A 116 -23.61 0.28 4.78
C THR A 116 -23.89 1.44 3.83
N ILE A 117 -22.83 1.96 3.22
CA ILE A 117 -22.92 2.99 2.18
C ILE A 117 -22.34 2.41 0.91
N THR A 118 -23.05 2.53 -0.20
CA THR A 118 -22.54 2.16 -1.52
C THR A 118 -22.43 3.38 -2.41
N GLY A 119 -21.57 3.31 -3.41
CA GLY A 119 -21.37 4.36 -4.40
C GLY A 119 -20.38 3.93 -5.47
N MET A 120 -20.14 4.82 -6.42
CA MET A 120 -19.22 4.59 -7.53
C MET A 120 -18.01 5.52 -7.40
N SER A 121 -16.83 4.93 -7.22
CA SER A 121 -15.55 5.62 -7.22
C SER A 121 -15.00 5.75 -8.65
N ALA A 122 -14.08 6.70 -8.86
CA ALA A 122 -13.32 6.81 -10.11
C ALA A 122 -12.18 5.78 -10.22
N LEU A 123 -11.92 5.02 -9.15
CA LEU A 123 -10.86 4.00 -9.12
C LEU A 123 -11.20 2.84 -10.06
N ARG A 124 -10.20 2.37 -10.80
CA ARG A 124 -10.32 1.24 -11.74
C ARG A 124 -9.07 0.38 -11.66
N GLY A 125 -9.22 -0.92 -11.81
CA GLY A 125 -8.11 -1.87 -11.82
C GLY A 125 -8.56 -3.29 -12.10
N ASN A 126 -7.61 -4.20 -12.23
CA ASN A 126 -7.90 -5.63 -12.38
C ASN A 126 -8.15 -6.26 -11.01
N ALA A 127 -9.20 -7.07 -10.91
CA ALA A 127 -9.53 -7.80 -9.68
C ALA A 127 -8.36 -8.70 -9.24
N GLY A 128 -8.05 -8.71 -7.95
CA GLY A 128 -7.00 -9.53 -7.34
C GLY A 128 -5.55 -9.06 -7.59
N ASP A 129 -5.28 -8.42 -8.73
CA ASP A 129 -3.93 -8.04 -9.15
C ASP A 129 -3.59 -6.57 -8.86
N SER A 130 -4.54 -5.67 -9.07
CA SER A 130 -4.31 -4.24 -8.88
C SER A 130 -4.48 -3.85 -7.41
N ILE A 131 -3.51 -3.12 -6.87
CA ILE A 131 -3.53 -2.57 -5.51
C ILE A 131 -3.85 -1.08 -5.60
N TYR A 132 -4.70 -0.59 -4.70
CA TYR A 132 -4.91 0.84 -4.48
C TYR A 132 -4.37 1.23 -3.10
N ASN A 133 -3.85 2.45 -3.00
CA ASN A 133 -3.45 3.10 -1.76
C ASN A 133 -3.73 4.60 -1.92
N VAL A 134 -4.93 5.02 -1.54
CA VAL A 134 -5.44 6.37 -1.83
C VAL A 134 -6.11 7.00 -0.62
N LYS A 135 -6.26 8.32 -0.65
CA LYS A 135 -6.95 9.06 0.42
C LYS A 135 -8.46 8.77 0.39
N ILE A 136 -9.07 8.66 1.56
CA ILE A 136 -10.52 8.74 1.77
C ILE A 136 -10.84 10.01 2.57
N GLU A 137 -11.89 10.72 2.16
CA GLU A 137 -12.36 11.94 2.81
C GLU A 137 -13.88 11.86 3.00
N ILE A 138 -14.35 12.14 4.20
CA ILE A 138 -15.76 12.06 4.57
C ILE A 138 -16.15 13.45 5.05
N THR A 139 -16.96 14.15 4.26
CA THR A 139 -17.49 15.46 4.62
C THR A 139 -18.81 15.26 5.35
N PHE A 140 -18.96 15.89 6.51
CA PHE A 140 -20.15 15.76 7.34
C PHE A 140 -20.46 17.04 8.11
N THR A 141 -21.68 17.14 8.61
CA THR A 141 -22.08 18.17 9.59
C THR A 141 -22.48 17.51 10.90
N ILE A 142 -22.24 18.23 12.00
CA ILE A 142 -22.81 17.89 13.31
C ILE A 142 -24.13 18.66 13.41
N ALA A 143 -25.16 18.08 14.03
CA ALA A 143 -26.44 18.78 14.22
C ALA A 143 -26.22 20.12 14.94
N GLY A 144 -26.53 21.24 14.26
CA GLY A 144 -26.30 22.60 14.77
C GLY A 144 -24.87 23.15 14.61
N GLY A 145 -23.96 22.39 13.98
CA GLY A 145 -22.57 22.76 13.73
C GLY A 145 -22.25 23.08 12.26
N GLY A 146 -20.98 23.35 11.98
CA GLY A 146 -20.46 23.61 10.63
C GLY A 146 -20.09 22.34 9.85
N ASN A 147 -19.46 22.53 8.69
CA ASN A 147 -18.91 21.45 7.88
C ASN A 147 -17.58 20.96 8.47
N HIS A 148 -17.44 19.65 8.60
CA HIS A 148 -16.23 18.96 9.06
C HIS A 148 -15.80 17.94 8.01
N THR A 149 -14.53 17.53 8.08
CA THR A 149 -13.98 16.48 7.21
C THR A 149 -13.16 15.52 8.05
N ASP A 150 -13.50 14.23 7.98
CA ASP A 150 -12.69 13.14 8.51
C ASP A 150 -11.90 12.54 7.35
N SER A 151 -10.61 12.28 7.54
CA SER A 151 -9.72 11.87 6.46
C SER A 151 -8.87 10.69 6.87
N GLY A 152 -8.62 9.79 5.93
CA GLY A 152 -7.76 8.63 6.14
C GLY A 152 -7.17 8.13 4.84
N VAL A 153 -6.63 6.91 4.91
CA VAL A 153 -6.07 6.19 3.76
C VAL A 153 -6.83 4.88 3.63
N VAL A 154 -7.30 4.60 2.42
CA VAL A 154 -7.88 3.32 2.02
C VAL A 154 -6.87 2.57 1.15
N ARG A 155 -6.50 1.36 1.57
CA ARG A 155 -5.50 0.55 0.87
C ARG A 155 -5.90 -0.92 0.84
N GLY A 156 -5.76 -1.53 -0.33
CA GLY A 156 -6.20 -2.89 -0.55
C GLY A 156 -6.16 -3.30 -2.01
N LYS A 157 -6.80 -4.42 -2.34
CA LYS A 157 -6.91 -4.94 -3.70
C LYS A 157 -8.31 -4.76 -4.26
N TYR A 158 -8.41 -4.61 -5.58
CA TYR A 158 -9.71 -4.61 -6.24
C TYR A 158 -10.36 -6.00 -6.12
N SER A 159 -11.65 -6.02 -5.79
CA SER A 159 -12.48 -7.23 -5.82
C SER A 159 -13.04 -7.52 -7.20
#